data_AF-A0A6N9VHN2-F1
#
_entry.id   AF-A0A6N9VHN2-F1
#
_cell.length_a   1.000
_cell.length_b   1.000
_cell.length_c   1.000
_cell.angle_alpha   90.00
_cell.angle_beta   90.00
_cell.angle_gamma   90.00
#
_symmetry.space_group_name_H-M   'P 1'
#
loop_
_entity.id
_entity.type
_entity.pdbx_description
1 polymer ?
#
loop_
_entity_poly.entity_id
_entity_poly.type
_entity_poly.pdbx_seq_one_letter_code
_entity_poly.pdbx_strand_id
1 'polypeptide(L)'
;ALGYFIVMSTVALAIGLVVGNFLEPGHGMQLTDELRGAGEAQASDGSESTVDFLIGIIPTTMVSAFTGGEVLQTLLIALLVGFAVQALGKSGEPILAGIG
;
A
#
# COMPACT_ATOMS: atom_id res chain seq x y z
N ALA A 1 -12.63 -10.91 -8.97
CA ALA A 1 -11.87 -9.67 -8.72
C ALA A 1 -10.39 -9.97 -8.46
N LEU A 2 -10.02 -10.67 -7.37
CA LEU A 2 -8.62 -10.93 -7.02
C LEU A 2 -7.81 -11.67 -8.10
N GLY A 3 -8.34 -12.75 -8.68
CA GLY A 3 -7.65 -13.47 -9.75
C GLY A 3 -7.34 -12.61 -10.98
N TYR A 4 -8.29 -11.75 -11.37
CA TYR A 4 -8.07 -10.78 -12.45
C TYR A 4 -7.00 -9.74 -12.07
N PHE A 5 -7.07 -9.18 -10.85
CA PHE A 5 -6.09 -8.21 -10.37
C PHE A 5 -4.68 -8.78 -10.39
N ILE A 6 -4.48 -9.99 -9.85
CA ILE A 6 -3.16 -10.63 -9.81
C ILE A 6 -2.63 -10.86 -11.23
N VAL A 7 -3.43 -11.46 -12.11
CA VAL A 7 -3.00 -11.75 -13.49
C VAL A 7 -2.63 -10.46 -14.23
N MET A 8 -3.49 -9.44 -14.19
CA MET A 8 -3.21 -8.18 -14.87
C MET A 8 -2.01 -7.44 -14.26
N SER A 9 -1.84 -7.48 -12.94
CA SER A 9 -0.70 -6.85 -12.27
C SER A 9 0.62 -7.54 -12.64
N THR A 10 0.64 -8.88 -12.72
CA THR A 10 1.82 -9.62 -13.16
C THR A 10 2.16 -9.33 -14.62
N VAL A 11 1.16 -9.26 -15.50
CA VAL A 11 1.37 -8.88 -16.91
C VAL A 11 1.91 -7.46 -17.02
N ALA A 12 1.34 -6.51 -16.28
CA ALA A 12 1.82 -5.13 -16.27
C ALA A 12 3.27 -5.03 -15.75
N LEU A 13 3.61 -5.76 -14.68
CA LEU A 13 4.96 -5.82 -14.13
C LEU A 13 5.95 -6.43 -15.14
N ALA A 14 5.57 -7.51 -15.82
CA ALA A 14 6.41 -8.14 -16.84
C ALA A 14 6.71 -7.17 -17.99
N ILE A 15 5.69 -6.46 -18.49
CA ILE A 15 5.87 -5.44 -19.53
C ILE A 15 6.77 -4.31 -19.04
N GLY A 16 6.50 -3.78 -17.84
CA GLY A 16 7.31 -2.72 -17.24
C GLY A 16 8.78 -3.11 -17.11
N LEU A 17 9.05 -4.36 -16.73
CA LEU A 17 10.41 -4.89 -16.63
C LEU A 17 11.07 -5.02 -18.00
N VAL A 18 10.38 -5.56 -19.01
CA VAL A 18 10.93 -5.66 -20.38
C VAL A 18 11.24 -4.28 -20.95
N VAL A 19 10.30 -3.34 -20.86
CA VAL A 19 10.45 -1.97 -21.36
C VAL A 19 11.54 -1.22 -20.60
N GLY A 20 11.57 -1.33 -19.26
CA GLY A 20 12.58 -0.71 -18.42
C GLY A 20 14.01 -1.20 -18.72
N ASN A 21 14.19 -2.51 -18.94
CA ASN A 21 15.50 -3.07 -19.31
C ASN A 21 15.92 -2.67 -20.73
N PHE A 22 14.97 -2.38 -21.63
CA PHE A 22 15.30 -1.96 -23.00
C PHE A 22 15.60 -0.47 -23.13
N LEU A 23 14.88 0.39 -22.41
CA LEU A 23 15.13 1.84 -22.43
C LEU A 23 16.30 2.27 -21.55
N GLU A 24 16.73 1.42 -20.60
CA GLU A 24 17.83 1.68 -19.66
C GLU A 24 17.74 3.09 -19.03
N PRO A 25 16.59 3.44 -18.39
CA PRO A 25 16.39 4.77 -17.84
C PRO A 25 17.44 5.05 -16.77
N GLY A 26 18.25 6.10 -17.00
CA GLY A 26 19.35 6.49 -16.11
C GLY A 26 20.74 6.24 -16.66
N HIS A 27 20.87 5.56 -17.80
CA HIS A 27 22.16 5.45 -18.49
C HIS A 27 22.69 6.85 -18.88
N GLY A 28 23.94 7.14 -18.51
CA GLY A 28 24.57 8.45 -18.76
C GLY A 28 24.27 9.54 -17.73
N MET A 29 23.54 9.27 -16.65
CA MET A 29 23.40 10.23 -15.54
C MET A 29 24.72 10.39 -14.78
N GLN A 30 25.30 11.59 -14.82
CA GLN A 30 26.44 11.97 -13.98
C GLN A 30 25.94 12.37 -12.59
N LEU A 31 25.72 11.37 -11.74
CA LEU A 31 25.36 11.59 -10.34
C LEU A 31 26.61 12.01 -9.55
N THR A 32 26.53 13.12 -8.82
CA THR A 32 27.58 13.49 -7.85
C THR A 32 27.56 12.54 -6.66
N ASP A 33 28.68 12.42 -5.94
CA ASP A 33 28.77 11.53 -4.77
C ASP A 33 27.74 11.89 -3.67
N GLU A 34 27.43 13.18 -3.50
CA GLU A 34 26.37 13.64 -2.58
C GLU A 34 24.98 13.15 -3.00
N LEU A 35 24.65 13.19 -4.30
CA LEU A 35 23.37 12.72 -4.81
C LEU A 35 23.26 11.18 -4.74
N ARG A 36 24.37 10.46 -4.95
CA ARG A 36 24.43 9.01 -4.72
C ARG A 36 24.17 8.66 -3.26
N GLY A 37 24.84 9.34 -2.32
CA GLY A 37 24.66 9.11 -0.88
C GLY A 37 23.23 9.38 -0.40
N ALA A 38 22.61 10.47 -0.89
CA ALA A 38 21.21 10.76 -0.59
C ALA A 38 20.25 9.68 -1.15
N GLY A 39 20.51 9.20 -2.37
CA GLY A 39 19.73 8.11 -2.98
C GLY A 39 19.89 6.78 -2.24
N GLU A 40 21.11 6.44 -1.82
CA GLU A 40 21.38 5.21 -1.06
C GLU A 40 20.71 5.23 0.31
N ALA A 41 20.73 6.38 1.01
CA ALA A 41 20.03 6.55 2.28
C ALA A 41 18.51 6.35 2.12
N GLN A 42 17.92 6.94 1.08
CA GLN A 42 16.48 6.82 0.84
C GLN A 42 16.05 5.44 0.32
N ALA A 43 16.92 4.75 -0.44
CA ALA A 43 16.67 3.36 -0.86
C ALA A 43 16.71 2.39 0.34
N SER A 44 17.51 2.69 1.35
CA SER A 44 17.62 1.89 2.58
C SER A 44 16.36 1.98 3.45
N ASP A 45 15.69 3.14 3.46
CA ASP A 45 14.39 3.31 4.13
C ASP A 45 13.25 2.54 3.44
N GLY A 46 13.40 2.19 2.15
CA GLY A 46 12.38 1.48 1.37
C GLY A 46 12.39 -0.04 1.51
N SER A 47 13.39 -0.63 2.18
CA SER A 47 13.54 -2.09 2.30
C SER A 47 12.88 -2.67 3.55
N GLU A 48 11.64 -2.28 3.83
CA GLU A 48 10.88 -2.95 4.89
C GLU A 48 10.73 -4.45 4.58
N SER A 49 11.01 -5.28 5.58
CA SER A 49 10.71 -6.71 5.49
C SER A 49 9.21 -6.90 5.26
N THR A 50 8.82 -7.98 4.59
CA THR A 50 7.40 -8.37 4.49
C THR A 50 6.75 -8.48 5.88
N VAL A 51 7.52 -8.85 6.90
CA VAL A 51 7.03 -8.90 8.29
C VAL A 51 6.75 -7.50 8.82
N ASP A 52 7.67 -6.56 8.62
CA ASP A 52 7.54 -5.18 9.09
C ASP A 52 6.37 -4.49 8.39
N PHE A 53 6.22 -4.69 7.08
CA PHE A 53 5.07 -4.23 6.31
C PHE A 53 3.75 -4.75 6.90
N LEU A 54 3.65 -6.06 7.18
CA LEU A 54 2.43 -6.66 7.75
C LEU A 54 2.12 -6.12 9.16
N ILE A 55 3.14 -5.89 9.98
CA ILE A 55 2.98 -5.29 11.31
C ILE A 55 2.54 -3.82 11.18
N GLY A 56 3.09 -3.08 10.21
CA GLY A 56 2.75 -1.69 9.93
C GLY A 56 1.29 -1.47 9.49
N ILE A 57 0.61 -2.51 8.99
CA ILE A 57 -0.83 -2.47 8.70
C ILE A 57 -1.65 -2.28 9.98
N ILE A 58 -1.20 -2.83 11.10
CA ILE A 58 -1.94 -2.80 12.35
C ILE A 58 -1.70 -1.44 13.04
N PRO A 59 -2.73 -0.59 13.18
CA PRO A 59 -2.54 0.70 13.81
C PRO A 59 -2.31 0.54 15.31
N THR A 60 -1.45 1.40 15.89
CA THR A 60 -1.17 1.40 17.33
C THR A 60 -2.40 1.78 18.16
N THR A 61 -3.31 2.58 17.60
CA THR A 61 -4.60 2.96 18.19
C THR A 61 -5.69 3.03 17.13
N MET A 62 -6.97 2.99 17.53
CA MET A 62 -8.08 3.12 16.58
C MET A 62 -8.09 4.46 15.84
N VAL A 63 -7.62 5.53 16.50
CA VAL A 63 -7.64 6.89 15.96
C VAL A 63 -6.41 7.16 15.07
N SER A 64 -5.28 6.52 15.36
CA SER A 64 -4.03 6.73 14.60
C SER A 64 -4.18 6.36 13.13
N ALA A 65 -5.04 5.40 12.79
CA ALA A 65 -5.33 5.04 11.41
C ALA A 65 -6.01 6.15 10.59
N PHE A 66 -6.60 7.16 11.25
CA PHE A 66 -7.28 8.28 10.58
C PHE A 66 -6.47 9.58 10.65
N THR A 67 -5.55 9.69 11.61
CA THR A 67 -4.67 10.85 11.76
C THR A 67 -3.30 10.63 11.13
N GLY A 68 -2.93 9.37 10.90
CA GLY A 68 -1.72 8.98 10.18
C GLY A 68 -1.88 9.17 8.66
N GLY A 69 -0.74 9.21 7.96
CA GLY A 69 -0.70 9.24 6.50
C GLY A 69 -0.80 7.87 5.83
N GLU A 70 -1.03 6.81 6.61
CA GLU A 70 -0.94 5.42 6.16
C GLU A 70 -2.31 4.90 5.69
N VAL A 71 -2.51 4.84 4.37
CA VAL A 71 -3.78 4.39 3.77
C VAL A 71 -4.14 2.96 4.18
N LEU A 72 -3.15 2.08 4.33
CA LEU A 72 -3.36 0.67 4.59
C LEU A 72 -3.95 0.40 5.99
N GLN A 73 -3.53 1.19 6.99
CA GLN A 73 -4.11 1.16 8.34
C GLN A 73 -5.58 1.59 8.31
N THR A 74 -5.91 2.67 7.58
CA THR A 74 -7.29 3.13 7.42
C THR A 74 -8.17 2.05 6.76
N LEU A 75 -7.65 1.39 5.73
CA LEU A 75 -8.35 0.31 5.03
C LEU A 75 -8.64 -0.88 5.95
N LEU A 76 -7.70 -1.28 6.81
CA LEU A 76 -7.93 -2.35 7.78
C LEU A 76 -9.11 -2.03 8.71
N ILE A 77 -9.10 -0.83 9.32
CA ILE A 77 -10.17 -0.41 10.22
C ILE A 77 -11.51 -0.32 9.48
N ALA A 78 -11.53 0.21 8.26
CA ALA A 78 -12.74 0.29 7.45
C ALA A 78 -13.34 -1.10 7.16
N LEU A 79 -12.50 -2.09 6.84
CA LEU A 79 -12.95 -3.47 6.63
C LEU A 79 -13.49 -4.10 7.91
N LEU A 80 -12.81 -3.94 9.05
CA LEU A 80 -13.26 -4.47 10.33
C LEU A 80 -14.61 -3.86 10.75
N VAL A 81 -14.77 -2.55 10.63
CA VAL A 81 -16.03 -1.85 10.89
C VAL A 81 -17.12 -2.34 9.92
N GLY A 82 -16.80 -2.48 8.63
CA GLY A 82 -17.71 -3.00 7.63
C GLY A 82 -18.22 -4.41 7.97
N PHE A 83 -17.33 -5.32 8.40
CA PHE A 83 -17.72 -6.66 8.83
C PHE A 83 -18.51 -6.64 10.14
N ALA A 84 -18.14 -5.80 11.11
CA ALA A 84 -18.86 -5.66 12.37
C ALA A 84 -20.29 -5.18 12.15
N VAL A 85 -20.50 -4.14 11.33
CA VAL A 85 -21.83 -3.62 11.00
C VAL A 85 -22.67 -4.68 10.28
N GLN A 86 -22.08 -5.44 9.33
CA GLN A 86 -22.76 -6.56 8.69
C GLN A 86 -23.17 -7.66 9.69
N ALA A 87 -22.33 -7.94 10.69
CA ALA A 87 -22.61 -8.94 11.73
C ALA A 87 -23.73 -8.52 12.70
N LEU A 88 -24.02 -7.23 12.85
CA LEU A 88 -25.11 -6.72 13.69
C LEU A 88 -26.53 -7.00 13.13
N GLY A 89 -26.64 -7.42 11.87
CA GLY A 89 -27.92 -7.71 11.22
C GLY A 89 -28.87 -6.50 11.24
N LYS A 90 -30.11 -6.71 11.70
CA LYS A 90 -31.15 -5.66 11.74
C LYS A 90 -30.77 -4.44 12.59
N SER A 91 -29.95 -4.63 13.62
CA SER A 91 -29.47 -3.53 14.46
C SER A 91 -28.42 -2.66 13.73
N GLY A 92 -27.81 -3.17 12.67
CA GLY A 92 -26.84 -2.45 11.82
C GLY A 92 -27.48 -1.68 10.66
N GLU A 93 -28.76 -1.93 10.33
CA GLU A 93 -29.49 -1.25 9.23
C GLU A 93 -29.45 0.29 9.33
N PRO A 94 -29.66 0.93 10.49
CA PRO A 94 -29.58 2.39 10.59
C PRO A 94 -28.20 2.96 10.24
N ILE A 95 -27.13 2.21 10.55
CA ILE A 95 -25.76 2.63 10.25
C ILE A 95 -25.53 2.51 8.74
N LEU A 96 -25.90 1.38 8.13
CA LEU A 96 -25.80 1.16 6.68
C LEU A 96 -26.59 2.19 5.88
N ALA A 97 -27.80 2.55 6.34
CA ALA A 97 -28.63 3.57 5.71
C ALA A 97 -28.05 5.00 5.82
N GLY A 98 -27.14 5.26 6.76
CA GLY A 98 -26.49 6.55 6.93
C GLY A 98 -25.26 6.78 6.05
N ILE A 99 -24.69 5.71 5.48
CA ILE A 99 -23.51 5.76 4.58
C ILE A 99 -23.85 5.47 3.11
N GLY A 100 -25.10 5.15 2.80
CA GLY A 100 -25.66 5.03 1.44
C GLY A 100 -26.58 6.19 1.10
#